data_AF-A0A936MNZ3-F1
#
_entry.id   AF-A0A936MNZ3-F1
#
_cell.length_a   1.000
_cell.length_b   1.000
_cell.length_c   1.000
_cell.angle_alpha   90.00
_cell.angle_beta   90.00
_cell.angle_gamma   90.00
#
_symmetry.space_group_name_H-M   'P 1'
#
loop_
_entity.id
_entity.type
_entity.pdbx_description
1 polymer ?
#
loop_
_entity_poly.entity_id
_entity_poly.type
_entity_poly.pdbx_seq_one_letter_code
_entity_poly.pdbx_strand_id
1 'polypeptide(L)'
;MNYEQLVDQGDYKGALDLLRQATSGPRADPAQLLSRFSMEVRLQDFDAAESTMQRLCAAAPDVAPVMSQLGLAARAERLAIQRLKDPALATKRATPGIPPPHALALVKVALAHAQGDVTNAKAALAEARSMTPATSGTLVRKNGATIAFTDITDTDDLTGASLPCYEGSQLLDIAYSELRSITFQEPKTSFDVMWPRAEVVLVTGEALRVRVPALYPGSGCAEDSFVRTGQMTTWTRDKGYAEGHGQRDLSLTTAEGNAIVGLNSIASITFDNAMRAAPGRGGQAITTQERPWSAAERGVAWAVGILGALMVLRPSLLLFSFGDDPRIPAIVFGLILCGGVGWVTAQRSTKAMAAVAVVITFVVTTLKWVL
;
A
#
# COMPACT_ATOMS: atom_id res chain seq x y z
N MET A 1 -25.00 12.73 33.95
CA MET A 1 -24.68 12.96 32.53
C MET A 1 -24.68 11.60 31.85
N ASN A 2 -25.43 11.42 30.77
CA ASN A 2 -25.37 10.17 29.99
C ASN A 2 -24.21 10.24 28.98
N TYR A 3 -23.84 9.12 28.37
CA TYR A 3 -22.71 9.08 27.44
C TYR A 3 -22.99 9.87 26.14
N GLU A 4 -24.27 9.97 25.71
CA GLU A 4 -24.67 10.74 24.52
C GLU A 4 -24.33 12.23 24.68
N GLN A 5 -24.66 12.84 25.83
CA GLN A 5 -24.30 14.23 26.11
C GLN A 5 -22.79 14.48 26.06
N LEU A 6 -21.99 13.51 26.52
CA LEU A 6 -20.52 13.61 26.47
C LEU A 6 -20.01 13.52 25.03
N VAL A 7 -20.61 12.66 24.19
CA VAL A 7 -20.30 12.60 22.75
C VAL A 7 -20.61 13.92 22.06
N ASP A 8 -21.77 14.52 22.34
CA ASP A 8 -22.17 15.81 21.75
C ASP A 8 -21.23 16.96 22.15
N GLN A 9 -20.64 16.88 23.35
CA GLN A 9 -19.65 17.83 23.85
C GLN A 9 -18.22 17.52 23.37
N GLY A 10 -18.01 16.42 22.64
CA GLY A 10 -16.69 15.98 22.19
C GLY A 10 -15.85 15.29 23.27
N ASP A 11 -16.40 15.03 24.47
CA ASP A 11 -15.73 14.26 25.52
C ASP A 11 -15.88 12.75 25.27
N TYR A 12 -15.16 12.26 24.26
CA TYR A 12 -15.14 10.84 23.91
C TYR A 12 -14.51 9.97 25.00
N LYS A 13 -13.62 10.52 25.84
CA LYS A 13 -12.98 9.78 26.94
C LYS A 13 -13.99 9.48 28.04
N GLY A 14 -14.69 10.52 28.53
CA GLY A 14 -15.76 10.35 29.51
C GLY A 14 -16.90 9.47 28.98
N ALA A 15 -17.28 9.63 27.70
CA ALA A 15 -18.27 8.78 27.07
C ALA A 15 -17.85 7.30 27.06
N LEU A 16 -16.59 7.01 26.70
CA LEU A 16 -16.07 5.65 26.71
C LEU A 16 -16.05 5.03 28.12
N ASP A 17 -15.71 5.81 29.15
CA ASP A 17 -15.69 5.32 30.53
C ASP A 17 -17.08 4.90 31.01
N LEU A 18 -18.11 5.71 30.72
CA LEU A 18 -19.50 5.34 31.00
C LEU A 18 -19.95 4.09 30.22
N LEU A 19 -19.56 4.00 28.94
CA LEU A 19 -19.89 2.85 28.10
C LEU A 19 -19.18 1.57 28.57
N ARG A 20 -17.95 1.65 29.06
CA ARG A 20 -17.22 0.52 29.65
C ARG A 20 -17.91 0.00 30.90
N GLN A 21 -18.38 0.90 31.77
CA GLN A 21 -19.15 0.52 32.97
C GLN A 21 -20.47 -0.16 32.58
N ALA A 22 -21.24 0.46 31.67
CA ALA A 22 -22.53 -0.04 31.22
C ALA A 22 -22.45 -1.39 30.50
N THR A 23 -21.36 -1.65 29.78
CA THR A 23 -21.16 -2.89 29.01
C THR A 23 -20.22 -3.91 29.68
N SER A 24 -19.98 -3.80 30.97
CA SER A 24 -19.10 -4.70 31.73
C SER A 24 -19.64 -6.14 31.86
N GLY A 25 -20.96 -6.30 31.86
CA GLY A 25 -21.63 -7.61 31.99
C GLY A 25 -21.68 -8.46 30.71
N PRO A 26 -21.99 -9.76 30.81
CA PRO A 26 -22.01 -10.69 29.67
C PRO A 26 -23.19 -10.48 28.71
N ARG A 27 -24.27 -9.82 29.15
CA ARG A 27 -25.48 -9.53 28.36
C ARG A 27 -25.65 -8.03 28.14
N ALA A 28 -24.56 -7.36 27.77
CA ALA A 28 -24.58 -5.94 27.45
C ALA A 28 -25.49 -5.67 26.24
N ASP A 29 -26.17 -4.52 26.25
CA ASP A 29 -27.01 -4.07 25.15
C ASP A 29 -26.18 -3.90 23.86
N PRO A 30 -26.56 -4.53 22.74
CA PRO A 30 -25.91 -4.35 21.44
C PRO A 30 -25.75 -2.89 21.02
N ALA A 31 -26.71 -2.02 21.31
CA ALA A 31 -26.61 -0.60 20.94
C ALA A 31 -25.48 0.11 21.72
N GLN A 32 -25.35 -0.18 23.01
CA GLN A 32 -24.26 0.33 23.84
C GLN A 32 -22.90 -0.26 23.44
N LEU A 33 -22.84 -1.53 23.03
CA LEU A 33 -21.62 -2.13 22.49
C LEU A 33 -21.20 -1.46 21.17
N LEU A 34 -22.14 -1.11 20.31
CA LEU A 34 -21.85 -0.36 19.07
C LEU A 34 -21.32 1.04 19.38
N SER A 35 -21.94 1.76 20.32
CA SER A 35 -21.47 3.07 20.78
C SER A 35 -20.07 2.97 21.40
N ARG A 36 -19.82 1.93 22.21
CA ARG A 36 -18.50 1.66 22.79
C ARG A 36 -17.45 1.41 21.72
N PHE A 37 -17.74 0.54 20.76
CA PHE A 37 -16.85 0.29 19.63
C PHE A 37 -16.53 1.58 18.88
N SER A 38 -17.53 2.43 18.63
CA SER A 38 -17.33 3.73 17.97
C SER A 38 -16.34 4.60 18.75
N MET A 39 -16.46 4.67 20.07
CA MET A 39 -15.56 5.45 20.91
C MET A 39 -14.15 4.85 20.97
N GLU A 40 -14.02 3.53 21.11
CA GLU A 40 -12.72 2.83 21.14
C GLU A 40 -11.93 3.06 19.85
N VAL A 41 -12.57 2.96 18.68
CA VAL A 41 -11.92 3.25 17.40
C VAL A 41 -11.55 4.73 17.28
N ARG A 42 -12.42 5.67 17.69
CA ARG A 42 -12.12 7.11 17.68
C ARG A 42 -10.94 7.48 18.56
N LEU A 43 -10.82 6.80 19.70
CA LEU A 43 -9.71 6.95 20.63
C LEU A 43 -8.50 6.06 20.27
N GLN A 44 -8.58 5.35 19.14
CA GLN A 44 -7.51 4.51 18.59
C GLN A 44 -7.08 3.36 19.53
N ASP A 45 -7.99 2.90 20.39
CA ASP A 45 -7.85 1.69 21.21
C ASP A 45 -8.36 0.48 20.41
N PHE A 46 -7.61 0.10 19.38
CA PHE A 46 -8.04 -0.92 18.41
C PHE A 46 -8.12 -2.33 19.00
N ASP A 47 -7.32 -2.64 20.02
CA ASP A 47 -7.38 -3.93 20.71
C ASP A 47 -8.70 -4.06 21.49
N ALA A 48 -9.09 -3.01 22.22
CA ALA A 48 -10.39 -2.99 22.89
C ALA A 48 -11.55 -3.00 21.87
N ALA A 49 -11.43 -2.22 20.79
CA ALA A 49 -12.43 -2.17 19.72
C ALA A 49 -12.67 -3.56 19.09
N GLU A 50 -11.61 -4.33 18.82
CA GLU A 50 -11.77 -5.68 18.27
C GLU A 50 -12.51 -6.62 19.23
N SER A 51 -12.20 -6.55 20.53
CA SER A 51 -12.92 -7.32 21.56
C SER A 51 -14.40 -6.91 21.66
N THR A 52 -14.69 -5.61 21.68
CA THR A 52 -16.07 -5.08 21.72
C THR A 52 -16.85 -5.47 20.47
N MET A 53 -16.23 -5.41 19.29
CA MET A 53 -16.83 -5.86 18.04
C MET A 53 -17.20 -7.34 18.08
N GLN A 54 -16.30 -8.21 18.57
CA GLN A 54 -16.60 -9.65 18.69
C GLN A 54 -17.80 -9.90 19.61
N ARG A 55 -17.87 -9.19 20.74
CA ARG A 55 -19.02 -9.26 21.67
C ARG A 55 -20.31 -8.76 21.02
N LEU A 56 -20.25 -7.67 20.27
CA LEU A 56 -21.39 -7.13 19.53
C LEU A 56 -21.91 -8.14 18.50
N CYS A 57 -21.03 -8.73 17.69
CA CYS A 57 -21.41 -9.74 16.70
C CYS A 57 -22.01 -11.00 17.36
N ALA A 58 -21.54 -11.38 18.54
CA ALA A 58 -22.11 -12.50 19.30
C ALA A 58 -23.50 -12.17 19.86
N ALA A 59 -23.72 -10.93 20.34
CA ALA A 59 -24.99 -10.49 20.90
C ALA A 59 -26.05 -10.15 19.84
N ALA A 60 -25.62 -9.71 18.65
CA ALA A 60 -26.48 -9.35 17.52
C ALA A 60 -25.86 -9.85 16.20
N PRO A 61 -26.05 -11.12 15.81
CA PRO A 61 -25.45 -11.70 14.61
C PRO A 61 -25.81 -10.95 13.31
N ASP A 62 -26.98 -10.33 13.24
CA ASP A 62 -27.45 -9.60 12.05
C ASP A 62 -26.57 -8.39 11.70
N VAL A 63 -25.87 -7.79 12.68
CA VAL A 63 -24.97 -6.66 12.43
C VAL A 63 -23.57 -7.10 12.00
N ALA A 64 -23.23 -8.38 12.09
CA ALA A 64 -21.89 -8.90 11.85
C ALA A 64 -21.29 -8.58 10.47
N PRO A 65 -22.06 -8.58 9.36
CA PRO A 65 -21.51 -8.20 8.05
C PRO A 65 -21.03 -6.74 8.01
N VAL A 66 -21.80 -5.82 8.58
CA VAL A 66 -21.45 -4.39 8.66
C VAL A 66 -20.26 -4.20 9.60
N MET A 67 -20.27 -4.87 10.75
CA MET A 67 -19.18 -4.79 11.72
C MET A 67 -17.87 -5.35 11.15
N SER A 68 -17.93 -6.39 10.34
CA SER A 68 -16.75 -6.95 9.66
C SER A 68 -16.11 -5.92 8.72
N GLN A 69 -16.90 -5.16 7.95
CA GLN A 69 -16.42 -4.07 7.10
C GLN A 69 -15.76 -2.94 7.92
N LEU A 70 -16.38 -2.55 9.04
CA LEU A 70 -15.81 -1.53 9.94
C LEU A 70 -14.54 -2.00 10.65
N GLY A 71 -14.49 -3.28 11.05
CA GLY A 71 -13.31 -3.90 11.64
C GLY A 71 -12.13 -3.95 10.68
N LEU A 72 -12.37 -4.18 9.38
CA LEU A 72 -11.32 -4.11 8.36
C LEU A 72 -10.74 -2.69 8.24
N ALA A 73 -11.59 -1.66 8.23
CA ALA A 73 -11.15 -0.26 8.23
C ALA A 73 -10.38 0.10 9.51
N ALA A 74 -10.82 -0.38 10.69
CA ALA A 74 -10.11 -0.21 11.95
C ALA A 74 -8.70 -0.82 11.93
N ARG A 75 -8.53 -2.00 11.31
CA ARG A 75 -7.21 -2.62 11.14
C ARG A 75 -6.31 -1.84 10.16
N ALA A 76 -6.88 -1.30 9.08
CA ALA A 76 -6.13 -0.45 8.14
C ALA A 76 -5.65 0.85 8.82
N GLU A 77 -6.50 1.48 9.64
CA GLU A 77 -6.14 2.65 10.45
C GLU A 77 -5.05 2.32 11.48
N ARG A 78 -5.15 1.18 12.18
CA ARG A 78 -4.10 0.70 13.09
C ARG A 78 -2.76 0.54 12.35
N LEU A 79 -2.78 -0.04 11.15
CA LEU A 79 -1.58 -0.18 10.32
C LEU A 79 -1.02 1.18 9.89
N ALA A 80 -1.87 2.17 9.59
CA ALA A 80 -1.42 3.53 9.27
C ALA A 80 -0.62 4.15 10.43
N ILE A 81 -1.10 3.99 11.66
CA ILE A 81 -0.40 4.47 12.87
C ILE A 81 0.91 3.72 13.09
N GLN A 82 0.92 2.40 12.87
CA GLN A 82 2.13 1.60 13.00
C GLN A 82 3.18 1.98 11.96
N ARG A 83 2.78 2.29 10.71
CA ARG A 83 3.70 2.76 9.65
C ARG A 83 4.45 4.04 10.00
N LEU A 84 3.90 4.89 10.87
CA LEU A 84 4.59 6.10 11.33
C LEU A 84 5.68 5.81 12.36
N LYS A 85 5.56 4.71 13.11
CA LYS A 85 6.40 4.41 14.28
C LYS A 85 7.37 3.26 14.05
N ASP A 86 7.07 2.35 13.14
CA ASP A 86 7.83 1.13 12.89
C ASP A 86 8.50 1.18 11.50
N PRO A 87 9.83 1.30 11.44
CA PRO A 87 10.59 1.25 10.19
C PRO A 87 10.33 0.01 9.32
N ALA A 88 10.07 -1.16 9.94
CA ALA A 88 9.81 -2.40 9.22
C ALA A 88 8.44 -2.41 8.54
N LEU A 89 7.50 -1.59 9.02
CA LEU A 89 6.18 -1.42 8.43
C LEU A 89 6.12 -0.20 7.50
N ALA A 90 6.91 0.83 7.77
CA ALA A 90 6.99 2.05 6.95
C ALA A 90 7.23 1.75 5.46
N THR A 91 8.06 0.75 5.13
CA THR A 91 8.35 0.37 3.74
C THR A 91 7.28 -0.51 3.08
N LYS A 92 6.38 -1.11 3.87
CA LYS A 92 5.34 -2.01 3.35
C LYS A 92 4.17 -1.21 2.81
N ARG A 93 4.30 -0.70 1.58
CA ARG A 93 3.25 0.01 0.86
C ARG A 93 2.52 -0.90 -0.13
N ALA A 94 1.22 -0.69 -0.26
CA ALA A 94 0.39 -1.34 -1.26
C ALA A 94 -0.13 -0.26 -2.22
N THR A 95 -0.15 -0.57 -3.51
CA THR A 95 -0.62 0.31 -4.58
C THR A 95 -1.38 -0.53 -5.60
N PRO A 96 -2.42 0.01 -6.26
CA PRO A 96 -3.20 -0.74 -7.24
C PRO A 96 -2.42 -1.08 -8.52
N GLY A 97 -1.31 -0.37 -8.78
CA GLY A 97 -0.41 -0.62 -9.90
C GLY A 97 1.04 -0.36 -9.54
N ILE A 98 1.88 -0.18 -10.57
CA ILE A 98 3.29 0.18 -10.37
C ILE A 98 3.35 1.61 -9.80
N PRO A 99 3.95 1.82 -8.62
CA PRO A 99 4.01 3.15 -8.02
C PRO A 99 4.90 4.09 -8.85
N PRO A 100 4.50 5.36 -9.04
CA PRO A 100 5.34 6.34 -9.71
C PRO A 100 6.58 6.69 -8.86
N PRO A 101 7.66 7.23 -9.46
CA PRO A 101 8.91 7.50 -8.74
C PRO A 101 8.76 8.36 -7.49
N HIS A 102 7.91 9.39 -7.52
CA HIS A 102 7.70 10.25 -6.34
C HIS A 102 7.00 9.52 -5.19
N ALA A 103 6.11 8.57 -5.48
CA ALA A 103 5.49 7.72 -4.45
C ALA A 103 6.54 6.83 -3.78
N LEU A 104 7.50 6.28 -4.53
CA LEU A 104 8.64 5.54 -3.97
C LEU A 104 9.54 6.43 -3.10
N ALA A 105 9.74 7.69 -3.48
CA ALA A 105 10.48 8.65 -2.66
C ALA A 105 9.75 8.96 -1.34
N LEU A 106 8.41 9.07 -1.35
CA LEU A 106 7.62 9.19 -0.12
C LEU A 106 7.76 7.96 0.81
N VAL A 107 8.01 6.77 0.28
CA VAL A 107 8.35 5.60 1.11
C VAL A 107 9.68 5.78 1.83
N LYS A 108 10.70 6.36 1.17
CA LYS A 108 11.98 6.71 1.80
C LYS A 108 11.77 7.73 2.93
N VAL A 109 10.91 8.74 2.71
CA VAL A 109 10.53 9.71 3.73
C VAL A 109 9.93 9.02 4.94
N ALA A 110 8.93 8.16 4.72
CA ALA A 110 8.26 7.43 5.80
C ALA A 110 9.22 6.54 6.59
N LEU A 111 10.17 5.88 5.92
CA LEU A 111 11.20 5.07 6.58
C LEU A 111 12.11 5.93 7.47
N ALA A 112 12.68 7.00 6.92
CA ALA A 112 13.56 7.89 7.67
C ALA A 112 12.82 8.54 8.86
N HIS A 113 11.56 8.93 8.64
CA HIS A 113 10.69 9.44 9.71
C HIS A 113 10.50 8.41 10.83
N ALA A 114 10.13 7.17 10.50
CA ALA A 114 9.93 6.11 11.49
C ALA A 114 11.23 5.74 12.23
N GLN A 115 12.40 5.96 11.62
CA GLN A 115 13.71 5.79 12.26
C GLN A 115 14.10 6.96 13.17
N GLY A 116 13.35 8.07 13.15
CA GLY A 116 13.73 9.32 13.82
C GLY A 116 14.87 10.08 13.13
N ASP A 117 15.24 9.70 11.91
CA ASP A 117 16.29 10.35 11.13
C ASP A 117 15.74 11.58 10.38
N VAL A 118 15.67 12.69 11.12
CA VAL A 118 15.12 13.96 10.62
C VAL A 118 15.89 14.48 9.40
N THR A 119 17.21 14.31 9.38
CA THR A 119 18.07 14.81 8.29
C THR A 119 17.75 14.08 6.98
N ASN A 120 17.72 12.75 7.02
CA ASN A 120 17.38 11.95 5.83
C ASN A 120 15.91 12.10 5.43
N ALA A 121 14.99 12.27 6.39
CA ALA A 121 13.60 12.56 6.08
C ALA A 121 13.44 13.86 5.28
N LYS A 122 14.14 14.94 5.68
CA LYS A 122 14.12 16.21 4.95
C LYS A 122 14.75 16.11 3.56
N ALA A 123 15.86 15.41 3.43
CA ALA A 123 16.51 15.20 2.13
C ALA A 123 15.61 14.39 1.18
N ALA A 124 15.00 13.31 1.68
CA ALA A 124 14.05 12.50 0.92
C ALA A 124 12.77 13.27 0.57
N LEU A 125 12.30 14.18 1.42
CA LEU A 125 11.18 15.07 1.11
C LEU A 125 11.50 16.02 -0.04
N ALA A 126 12.71 16.60 -0.05
CA ALA A 126 13.15 17.45 -1.15
C ALA A 126 13.25 16.65 -2.47
N GLU A 127 13.80 15.44 -2.42
CA GLU A 127 13.81 14.50 -3.56
C GLU A 127 12.38 14.24 -4.06
N ALA A 128 11.48 13.80 -3.17
CA ALA A 128 10.09 13.50 -3.50
C ALA A 128 9.38 14.69 -4.15
N ARG A 129 9.50 15.90 -3.57
CA ARG A 129 8.90 17.12 -4.10
C ARG A 129 9.42 17.47 -5.49
N SER A 130 10.73 17.36 -5.73
CA SER A 130 11.32 17.66 -7.05
C SER A 130 10.87 16.72 -8.17
N MET A 131 10.45 15.49 -7.83
CA MET A 131 9.94 14.51 -8.79
C MET A 131 8.41 14.47 -8.89
N THR A 132 7.71 15.14 -7.98
CA THR A 132 6.25 15.12 -7.94
C THR A 132 5.73 15.99 -9.08
N PRO A 133 4.96 15.43 -10.03
CA PRO A 133 4.34 16.23 -11.08
C PRO A 133 3.21 17.08 -10.49
N ALA A 134 3.10 18.33 -10.93
CA ALA A 134 1.93 19.14 -10.64
C ALA A 134 0.68 18.43 -11.17
N THR A 135 -0.34 18.29 -10.32
CA THR A 135 -1.57 17.57 -10.67
C THR A 135 -2.75 18.55 -10.64
N SER A 136 -3.26 18.92 -11.82
CA SER A 136 -4.39 19.86 -11.95
C SER A 136 -5.74 19.16 -11.94
N GLY A 137 -6.78 19.92 -11.66
CA GLY A 137 -8.14 19.43 -11.72
C GLY A 137 -9.17 20.39 -11.15
N THR A 138 -10.33 19.84 -10.86
CA THR A 138 -11.48 20.56 -10.29
C THR A 138 -12.03 19.80 -9.10
N LEU A 139 -12.20 20.51 -7.99
CA LEU A 139 -12.81 20.00 -6.76
C LEU A 139 -14.21 20.58 -6.60
N VAL A 140 -15.17 19.74 -6.21
CA VAL A 140 -16.52 20.16 -5.82
C VAL A 140 -16.71 19.90 -4.33
N ARG A 141 -17.12 20.93 -3.59
CA ARG A 141 -17.48 20.83 -2.17
C ARG A 141 -18.92 20.35 -2.01
N LYS A 142 -19.24 19.80 -0.84
CA LYS A 142 -20.59 19.35 -0.47
C LYS A 142 -21.64 20.47 -0.48
N ASN A 143 -21.21 21.73 -0.32
CA ASN A 143 -22.09 22.89 -0.46
C ASN A 143 -22.29 23.36 -1.91
N GLY A 144 -21.76 22.62 -2.89
CA GLY A 144 -21.85 22.94 -4.33
C GLY A 144 -20.76 23.87 -4.86
N ALA A 145 -19.93 24.47 -4.00
CA ALA A 145 -18.85 25.34 -4.45
C ALA A 145 -17.80 24.55 -5.25
N THR A 146 -17.31 25.12 -6.34
CA THR A 146 -16.30 24.51 -7.22
C THR A 146 -14.98 25.28 -7.13
N ILE A 147 -13.87 24.56 -7.07
CA ILE A 147 -12.51 25.12 -7.00
C ILE A 147 -11.67 24.45 -8.09
N ALA A 148 -11.20 25.22 -9.06
CA ALA A 148 -10.19 24.77 -10.01
C ALA A 148 -8.79 24.93 -9.37
N PHE A 149 -7.91 23.95 -9.59
CA PHE A 149 -6.55 23.97 -9.05
C PHE A 149 -5.54 23.48 -10.07
N THR A 150 -4.32 24.00 -10.00
CA THR A 150 -3.19 23.59 -10.85
C THR A 150 -2.28 22.58 -10.16
N ASP A 151 -2.40 22.44 -8.84
CA ASP A 151 -1.68 21.43 -8.07
C ASP A 151 -2.45 21.02 -6.81
N ILE A 152 -2.22 19.80 -6.32
CA ILE A 152 -2.83 19.24 -5.13
C ILE A 152 -1.83 18.42 -4.30
N THR A 153 -1.82 18.63 -3.00
CA THR A 153 -1.10 17.79 -2.04
C THR A 153 -1.91 17.66 -0.75
N ASP A 154 -1.62 16.64 0.05
CA ASP A 154 -2.01 16.63 1.45
C ASP A 154 -1.17 17.68 2.22
N THR A 155 -1.77 18.34 3.23
CA THR A 155 -1.04 19.31 4.08
C THR A 155 -0.07 18.64 5.07
N ASP A 156 -0.17 17.33 5.26
CA ASP A 156 0.82 16.48 5.93
C ASP A 156 1.94 16.09 4.95
N ASP A 157 3.18 16.48 5.26
CA ASP A 157 4.31 16.28 4.34
C ASP A 157 4.68 14.80 4.17
N LEU A 158 4.36 13.95 5.15
CA LEU A 158 4.61 12.51 5.08
C LEU A 158 3.65 11.80 4.12
N THR A 159 2.43 12.32 4.00
CA THR A 159 1.42 11.87 3.04
C THR A 159 1.67 12.49 1.66
N GLY A 160 1.89 13.81 1.61
CA GLY A 160 2.27 14.56 0.42
C GLY A 160 1.33 14.35 -0.76
N ALA A 161 1.87 14.00 -1.92
CA ALA A 161 1.11 13.82 -3.16
C ALA A 161 0.40 12.46 -3.29
N SER A 162 0.08 11.81 -2.17
CA SER A 162 -0.62 10.52 -2.12
C SER A 162 -1.94 10.63 -1.36
N LEU A 163 -2.93 9.86 -1.78
CA LEU A 163 -4.20 9.66 -1.10
C LEU A 163 -4.18 8.29 -0.39
N PRO A 164 -4.24 8.25 0.96
CA PRO A 164 -4.42 6.99 1.66
C PRO A 164 -5.84 6.46 1.45
N CYS A 165 -5.97 5.19 1.11
CA CYS A 165 -7.23 4.51 0.86
C CYS A 165 -7.27 3.16 1.58
N TYR A 166 -8.42 2.83 2.18
CA TYR A 166 -8.68 1.56 2.82
C TYR A 166 -9.55 0.71 1.90
N GLU A 167 -8.96 -0.35 1.36
CA GLU A 167 -9.67 -1.37 0.59
C GLU A 167 -9.74 -2.65 1.44
N GLY A 168 -10.86 -2.82 2.14
CA GLY A 168 -10.92 -3.80 3.23
C GLY A 168 -9.87 -3.50 4.30
N SER A 169 -8.98 -4.44 4.57
CA SER A 169 -7.87 -4.24 5.52
C SER A 169 -6.57 -3.74 4.87
N GLN A 170 -6.55 -3.57 3.55
CA GLN A 170 -5.37 -3.06 2.86
C GLN A 170 -5.31 -1.55 2.96
N LEU A 171 -4.12 -1.03 3.27
CA LEU A 171 -3.80 0.38 3.26
C LEU A 171 -3.03 0.73 1.98
N LEU A 172 -3.75 1.30 1.03
CA LEU A 172 -3.24 1.74 -0.26
C LEU A 172 -2.78 3.19 -0.18
N ASP A 173 -1.62 3.50 -0.79
CA ASP A 173 -1.17 4.88 -1.00
C ASP A 173 -1.26 5.19 -2.50
N ILE A 174 -2.30 5.92 -2.91
CA ILE A 174 -2.55 6.18 -4.34
C ILE A 174 -2.10 7.60 -4.68
N ALA A 175 -1.08 7.75 -5.52
CA ALA A 175 -0.61 9.06 -5.95
C ALA A 175 -1.70 9.84 -6.70
N TYR A 176 -1.86 11.14 -6.44
CA TYR A 176 -2.85 11.98 -7.13
C TYR A 176 -2.67 12.00 -8.65
N SER A 177 -1.41 11.89 -9.12
CA SER A 177 -1.07 11.78 -10.54
C SER A 177 -1.57 10.50 -11.23
N GLU A 178 -1.94 9.46 -10.46
CA GLU A 178 -2.52 8.22 -10.97
C GLU A 178 -4.06 8.22 -10.88
N LEU A 179 -4.68 9.30 -10.40
CA LEU A 179 -6.12 9.42 -10.25
C LEU A 179 -6.75 10.18 -11.42
N ARG A 180 -7.92 9.72 -11.84
CA ARG A 180 -8.84 10.45 -12.73
C ARG A 180 -9.95 11.12 -11.94
N SER A 181 -10.49 10.45 -10.93
CA SER A 181 -11.55 11.02 -10.10
C SER A 181 -11.64 10.39 -8.72
N ILE A 182 -12.15 11.16 -7.76
CA ILE A 182 -12.56 10.72 -6.43
C ILE A 182 -13.99 11.19 -6.23
N THR A 183 -14.91 10.31 -5.88
CA THR A 183 -16.30 10.67 -5.58
C THR A 183 -16.67 10.13 -4.20
N PHE A 184 -16.95 11.04 -3.26
CA PHE A 184 -17.35 10.68 -1.91
C PHE A 184 -18.86 10.43 -1.83
N GLN A 185 -19.25 9.37 -1.12
CA GLN A 185 -20.65 9.10 -0.81
C GLN A 185 -21.11 9.97 0.37
N GLU A 186 -22.41 10.25 0.40
CA GLU A 186 -23.02 10.92 1.53
C GLU A 186 -22.84 10.09 2.82
N PRO A 187 -22.38 10.71 3.94
CA PRO A 187 -22.24 10.02 5.21
C PRO A 187 -23.60 9.51 5.71
N LYS A 188 -23.66 8.22 6.05
CA LYS A 188 -24.88 7.60 6.62
C LYS A 188 -24.73 7.24 8.09
N THR A 189 -23.50 7.13 8.57
CA THR A 189 -23.18 6.75 9.94
C THR A 189 -22.05 7.62 10.48
N SER A 190 -21.85 7.63 11.79
CA SER A 190 -20.73 8.35 12.41
C SER A 190 -19.37 7.85 11.92
N PHE A 191 -19.25 6.57 11.52
CA PHE A 191 -18.03 6.01 10.92
C PHE A 191 -17.73 6.60 9.54
N ASP A 192 -18.74 7.03 8.77
CA ASP A 192 -18.51 7.66 7.47
C ASP A 192 -17.93 9.09 7.60
N VAL A 193 -17.87 9.65 8.81
CA VAL A 193 -17.15 10.91 9.10
C VAL A 193 -15.66 10.66 9.32
N MET A 194 -15.28 9.51 9.86
CA MET A 194 -13.88 9.11 10.05
C MET A 194 -13.30 8.49 8.78
N TRP A 195 -14.11 7.66 8.13
CA TRP A 195 -13.72 6.89 6.96
C TRP A 195 -14.74 7.07 5.84
N PRO A 196 -14.91 8.29 5.28
CA PRO A 196 -15.76 8.54 4.12
C PRO A 196 -15.61 7.45 3.06
N ARG A 197 -16.76 6.90 2.63
CA ARG A 197 -16.80 5.96 1.50
C ARG A 197 -16.57 6.74 0.22
N ALA A 198 -15.71 6.24 -0.65
CA ALA A 198 -15.41 6.87 -1.92
C ALA A 198 -15.31 5.83 -3.04
N GLU A 199 -15.69 6.25 -4.25
CA GLU A 199 -15.23 5.60 -5.46
C GLU A 199 -14.04 6.38 -6.01
N VAL A 200 -12.92 5.69 -6.18
CA VAL A 200 -11.69 6.24 -6.74
C VAL A 200 -11.47 5.59 -8.08
N VAL A 201 -11.22 6.40 -9.12
CA VAL A 201 -11.00 5.89 -10.46
C VAL A 201 -9.62 6.28 -10.95
N LEU A 202 -8.83 5.28 -11.32
CA LEU A 202 -7.44 5.45 -11.75
C LEU A 202 -7.35 5.90 -13.21
N VAL A 203 -6.22 6.48 -13.59
CA VAL A 203 -5.92 6.83 -14.99
C VAL A 203 -5.96 5.63 -15.95
N THR A 204 -5.82 4.40 -15.43
CA THR A 204 -5.95 3.14 -16.18
C THR A 204 -7.40 2.78 -16.53
N GLY A 205 -8.38 3.43 -15.91
CA GLY A 205 -9.80 3.09 -16.03
C GLY A 205 -10.35 2.26 -14.88
N GLU A 206 -9.50 1.63 -14.07
CA GLU A 206 -9.90 0.83 -12.91
C GLU A 206 -10.59 1.68 -11.83
N ALA A 207 -11.73 1.19 -11.33
CA ALA A 207 -12.50 1.83 -10.27
C ALA A 207 -12.43 0.99 -8.99
N LEU A 208 -12.05 1.65 -7.89
CA LEU A 208 -11.90 1.06 -6.56
C LEU A 208 -12.95 1.66 -5.63
N ARG A 209 -13.62 0.79 -4.85
CA ARG A 209 -14.54 1.21 -3.79
C ARG A 209 -13.82 1.14 -2.46
N VAL A 210 -13.46 2.30 -1.93
CA VAL A 210 -12.56 2.43 -0.79
C VAL A 210 -13.20 3.26 0.31
N ARG A 211 -12.57 3.27 1.48
CA ARG A 211 -12.76 4.32 2.47
C ARG A 211 -11.51 5.20 2.53
N VAL A 212 -11.67 6.50 2.69
CA VAL A 212 -10.54 7.43 2.83
C VAL A 212 -10.50 7.91 4.28
N PRO A 213 -9.37 7.84 5.00
CA PRO A 213 -9.30 8.34 6.37
C PRO A 213 -9.34 9.86 6.38
N ALA A 214 -10.41 10.39 6.97
CA ALA A 214 -10.64 11.82 7.12
C ALA A 214 -9.89 12.43 8.31
N LEU A 215 -9.27 11.62 9.16
CA LEU A 215 -8.38 12.07 10.22
C LEU A 215 -6.96 11.63 9.94
N TYR A 216 -5.97 12.40 10.41
CA TYR A 216 -4.58 11.96 10.38
C TYR A 216 -4.35 10.83 11.41
N PRO A 217 -3.45 9.86 11.12
CA PRO A 217 -3.10 8.82 12.08
C PRO A 217 -2.63 9.43 13.41
N GLY A 218 -3.04 8.87 14.54
CA GLY A 218 -2.70 9.40 15.88
C GLY A 218 -3.67 10.47 16.43
N SER A 219 -4.55 11.04 15.61
CA SER A 219 -5.45 12.14 16.03
C SER A 219 -6.37 11.78 17.21
N GLY A 220 -6.76 10.50 17.35
CA GLY A 220 -7.59 10.01 18.45
C GLY A 220 -6.97 10.19 19.84
N CYS A 221 -5.65 10.33 19.90
CA CYS A 221 -4.89 10.48 21.14
C CYS A 221 -4.58 11.95 21.49
N ALA A 222 -4.99 12.92 20.66
CA ALA A 222 -4.73 14.33 20.90
C ALA A 222 -5.35 14.81 22.23
N GLU A 223 -4.66 15.69 22.94
CA GLU A 223 -5.17 16.31 24.16
C GLU A 223 -6.40 17.16 23.89
N ASP A 224 -6.34 18.00 22.85
CA ASP A 224 -7.44 18.84 22.39
C ASP A 224 -8.56 18.00 21.74
N SER A 225 -9.79 18.18 22.23
CA SER A 225 -10.97 17.50 21.73
C SER A 225 -11.35 17.93 20.32
N PHE A 226 -11.07 19.16 19.89
CA PHE A 226 -11.37 19.63 18.53
C PHE A 226 -10.51 18.91 17.48
N VAL A 227 -9.24 18.62 17.83
CA VAL A 227 -8.36 17.79 17.00
C VAL A 227 -8.88 16.35 16.97
N ARG A 228 -9.19 15.79 18.13
CA ARG A 228 -9.67 14.41 18.27
C ARG A 228 -10.98 14.15 17.53
N THR A 229 -11.87 15.13 17.50
CA THR A 229 -13.19 15.05 16.86
C THR A 229 -13.13 15.35 15.36
N GLY A 230 -12.00 15.87 14.84
CA GLY A 230 -11.86 16.29 13.45
C GLY A 230 -12.53 17.63 13.14
N GLN A 231 -12.81 18.45 14.15
CA GLN A 231 -13.31 19.81 13.96
C GLN A 231 -12.18 20.82 13.71
N MET A 232 -10.95 20.43 14.02
CA MET A 232 -9.76 21.24 13.82
C MET A 232 -8.64 20.41 13.22
N THR A 233 -7.80 21.07 12.44
CA THR A 233 -6.52 20.55 11.97
C THR A 233 -5.40 21.36 12.61
N THR A 234 -4.37 20.67 13.08
CA THR A 234 -3.14 21.27 13.60
C THR A 234 -1.95 20.63 12.93
N TRP A 235 -0.87 21.39 12.76
CA TRP A 235 0.36 20.90 12.14
C TRP A 235 1.54 21.14 13.08
N THR A 236 2.25 20.08 13.44
CA THR A 236 3.55 20.21 14.10
C THR A 236 4.64 20.35 13.05
N ARG A 237 5.66 21.16 13.32
CA ARG A 237 6.75 21.46 12.37
C ARG A 237 8.15 21.36 12.98
N ASP A 238 8.26 20.73 14.15
CA ASP A 238 9.49 20.67 14.96
C ASP A 238 10.64 19.99 14.21
N LYS A 239 10.32 19.05 13.30
CA LYS A 239 11.29 18.33 12.46
C LYS A 239 11.63 19.05 11.15
N GLY A 240 11.08 20.24 10.91
CA GLY A 240 11.27 21.01 9.68
C GLY A 240 10.42 20.56 8.48
N TYR A 241 9.41 19.72 8.73
CA TYR A 241 8.33 19.35 7.80
C TYR A 241 7.03 19.22 8.60
N ALA A 242 5.88 19.32 7.93
CA ALA A 242 4.57 19.27 8.56
C ALA A 242 4.13 17.84 8.88
N GLU A 243 3.69 17.62 10.12
CA GLU A 243 2.92 16.44 10.51
C GLU A 243 1.51 16.89 10.89
N GLY A 244 0.51 16.36 10.18
CA GLY A 244 -0.89 16.70 10.38
C GLY A 244 -1.51 15.96 11.57
N HIS A 245 -2.35 16.66 12.33
CA HIS A 245 -3.21 16.07 13.36
C HIS A 245 -4.62 16.65 13.26
N GLY A 246 -5.62 15.82 13.49
CA GLY A 246 -7.03 16.18 13.37
C GLY A 246 -7.58 15.87 11.98
N GLN A 247 -8.40 16.76 11.42
CA GLN A 247 -8.98 16.56 10.10
C GLN A 247 -7.90 16.56 9.00
N ARG A 248 -8.02 15.65 8.05
CA ARG A 248 -7.19 15.64 6.85
C ARG A 248 -7.56 16.80 5.96
N ASP A 249 -6.58 17.65 5.65
CA ASP A 249 -6.75 18.81 4.81
C ASP A 249 -5.86 18.72 3.57
N LEU A 250 -6.40 19.11 2.42
CA LEU A 250 -5.70 19.16 1.14
C LEU A 250 -5.28 20.61 0.85
N SER A 251 -4.03 20.78 0.45
CA SER A 251 -3.48 22.03 -0.08
C SER A 251 -3.67 22.06 -1.59
N LEU A 252 -4.31 23.11 -2.09
CA LEU A 252 -4.58 23.34 -3.50
C LEU A 252 -3.87 24.62 -3.95
N THR A 253 -3.20 24.59 -5.09
CA THR A 253 -2.73 25.81 -5.77
C THR A 253 -3.83 26.27 -6.73
N THR A 254 -4.40 27.45 -6.48
CA THR A 254 -5.49 28.04 -7.28
C THR A 254 -5.04 29.33 -7.95
N ALA A 255 -5.86 29.92 -8.83
CA ALA A 255 -5.55 31.20 -9.47
C ALA A 255 -5.42 32.35 -8.45
N GLU A 256 -6.16 32.27 -7.34
CA GLU A 256 -6.16 33.26 -6.25
C GLU A 256 -5.08 32.99 -5.18
N GLY A 257 -4.29 31.93 -5.35
CA GLY A 257 -3.24 31.50 -4.41
C GLY A 257 -3.52 30.13 -3.80
N ASN A 258 -2.89 29.85 -2.65
CA ASN A 258 -3.04 28.55 -1.99
C ASN A 258 -4.34 28.51 -1.17
N ALA A 259 -5.11 27.42 -1.34
CA ALA A 259 -6.31 27.15 -0.58
C ALA A 259 -6.16 25.85 0.21
N ILE A 260 -6.70 25.81 1.42
CA ILE A 260 -6.78 24.59 2.24
C ILE A 260 -8.23 24.13 2.30
N VAL A 261 -8.46 22.85 1.97
CA VAL A 261 -9.79 22.25 1.93
C VAL A 261 -9.81 20.96 2.72
N GLY A 262 -10.63 20.92 3.78
CA GLY A 262 -10.82 19.72 4.57
C GLY A 262 -11.56 18.61 3.85
N LEU A 263 -11.06 17.38 3.97
CA LEU A 263 -11.54 16.20 3.25
C LEU A 263 -13.05 16.01 3.41
N ASN A 264 -13.55 16.17 4.64
CA ASN A 264 -14.97 16.00 4.95
C ASN A 264 -15.90 17.03 4.29
N SER A 265 -15.35 18.14 3.77
CA SER A 265 -16.10 19.15 3.00
C SER A 265 -16.17 18.85 1.50
N ILE A 266 -15.43 17.85 1.01
CA ILE A 266 -15.31 17.51 -0.40
C ILE A 266 -16.41 16.54 -0.81
N ALA A 267 -17.05 16.81 -1.95
CA ALA A 267 -18.00 15.90 -2.60
C ALA A 267 -17.31 15.07 -3.69
N SER A 268 -16.53 15.72 -4.55
CA SER A 268 -15.77 15.04 -5.59
C SER A 268 -14.54 15.83 -6.02
N ILE A 269 -13.61 15.12 -6.66
CA ILE A 269 -12.45 15.69 -7.37
C ILE A 269 -12.37 15.02 -8.74
N THR A 270 -12.15 15.80 -9.78
CA THR A 270 -11.83 15.32 -11.13
C THR A 270 -10.47 15.89 -11.52
N PHE A 271 -9.58 15.03 -11.98
CA PHE A 271 -8.23 15.39 -12.38
C PHE A 271 -8.13 15.47 -13.91
N ASP A 272 -7.30 16.38 -14.42
CA ASP A 272 -7.07 16.54 -15.86
C ASP A 272 -6.10 15.49 -16.43
N ASN A 273 -5.71 14.51 -15.61
CA ASN A 273 -4.79 13.43 -15.98
C ASN A 273 -5.38 12.60 -17.14
N ALA A 274 -4.62 12.49 -18.23
CA ALA A 274 -5.02 11.70 -19.39
C ALA A 274 -5.04 10.18 -19.08
N MET A 275 -5.91 9.44 -19.79
CA MET A 275 -5.96 7.99 -19.67
C MET A 275 -4.62 7.38 -20.08
N ARG A 276 -4.03 6.59 -19.18
CA ARG A 276 -2.95 5.68 -19.56
C ARG A 276 -3.60 4.47 -20.18
N ALA A 277 -3.18 4.09 -21.39
CA ALA A 277 -3.58 2.82 -21.96
C ALA A 277 -3.35 1.73 -20.91
N ALA A 278 -4.42 1.03 -20.52
CA ALA A 278 -4.30 -0.09 -19.62
C ALA A 278 -3.21 -1.02 -20.19
N PRO A 279 -2.25 -1.52 -19.38
CA PRO A 279 -1.42 -2.62 -19.82
C PRO A 279 -2.41 -3.73 -20.19
N GLY A 280 -2.61 -3.95 -21.49
CA GLY A 280 -3.73 -4.74 -21.94
C GLY A 280 -3.67 -6.10 -21.26
N ARG A 281 -4.81 -6.62 -20.82
CA ARG A 281 -5.05 -8.07 -20.85
C ARG A 281 -5.14 -8.57 -22.31
N GLY A 282 -4.28 -8.04 -23.17
CA GLY A 282 -3.97 -8.60 -24.46
C GLY A 282 -2.77 -9.48 -24.21
N GLY A 283 -2.94 -10.79 -24.41
CA GLY A 283 -1.84 -11.55 -24.97
C GLY A 283 -1.41 -10.82 -26.22
N GLN A 284 -0.35 -10.00 -26.10
CA GLN A 284 0.46 -9.72 -27.25
C GLN A 284 0.97 -11.08 -27.68
N ALA A 285 0.33 -11.66 -28.69
CA ALA A 285 1.05 -12.46 -29.65
C ALA A 285 2.15 -11.53 -30.15
N ILE A 286 3.30 -11.60 -29.49
CA ILE A 286 4.57 -11.28 -30.13
C ILE A 286 4.57 -12.27 -31.29
N THR A 287 4.18 -11.84 -32.48
CA THR A 287 4.59 -12.51 -33.71
C THR A 287 6.10 -12.30 -33.79
N THR A 288 6.81 -13.05 -32.94
CA THR A 288 8.21 -13.35 -33.14
C THR A 288 8.17 -14.13 -34.42
N GLN A 289 8.64 -13.53 -35.50
CA GLN A 289 8.93 -14.30 -36.70
C GLN A 289 10.03 -15.27 -36.27
N GLU A 290 9.63 -16.48 -35.88
CA GLU A 290 10.55 -17.50 -35.40
C GLU A 290 11.49 -17.81 -36.55
N ARG A 291 12.74 -17.34 -36.43
CA ARG A 291 13.78 -17.78 -37.34
C ARG A 291 13.98 -19.28 -37.08
N PRO A 292 14.00 -20.13 -38.11
CA PRO A 292 14.36 -21.52 -37.92
C PRO A 292 15.76 -21.60 -37.30
N TRP A 293 15.93 -22.49 -36.32
CA TRP A 293 17.21 -22.69 -35.64
C TRP A 293 18.32 -22.99 -36.67
N SER A 294 19.52 -22.50 -36.43
CA SER A 294 20.70 -22.93 -37.16
C SER A 294 21.04 -24.39 -36.83
N ALA A 295 21.85 -25.04 -37.66
CA ALA A 295 22.32 -26.40 -37.39
C ALA A 295 23.09 -26.50 -36.05
N ALA A 296 23.83 -25.44 -35.68
CA ALA A 296 24.54 -25.37 -34.41
C ALA A 296 23.58 -25.30 -33.20
N GLU A 297 22.52 -24.50 -33.28
CA GLU A 297 21.52 -24.37 -32.21
C GLU A 297 20.73 -25.67 -32.02
N ARG A 298 20.40 -26.38 -33.11
CA ARG A 298 19.82 -27.74 -33.03
C ARG A 298 20.75 -28.73 -32.36
N GLY A 299 22.05 -28.66 -32.64
CA GLY A 299 23.05 -29.53 -32.01
C GLY A 299 23.14 -29.32 -30.49
N VAL A 300 23.11 -28.07 -30.03
CA VAL A 300 23.14 -27.73 -28.61
C VAL A 300 21.87 -28.18 -27.90
N ALA A 301 20.68 -27.94 -28.49
CA ALA A 301 19.42 -28.36 -27.91
C ALA A 301 19.32 -29.91 -27.79
N TRP A 302 19.81 -30.64 -28.79
CA TRP A 302 19.85 -32.10 -28.77
C TRP A 302 20.81 -32.63 -27.70
N ALA A 303 22.00 -32.03 -27.55
CA ALA A 303 22.97 -32.41 -26.52
C ALA A 303 22.43 -32.17 -25.10
N VAL A 304 21.75 -31.04 -24.86
CA VAL A 304 21.11 -30.72 -23.57
C VAL A 304 19.97 -31.71 -23.26
N GLY A 305 19.16 -32.08 -24.27
CA GLY A 305 18.11 -33.07 -24.12
C GLY A 305 18.63 -34.47 -23.76
N ILE A 306 19.73 -34.90 -24.37
CA ILE A 306 20.39 -36.17 -24.04
C ILE A 306 20.97 -36.16 -22.63
N LEU A 307 21.63 -35.07 -22.23
CA LEU A 307 22.20 -34.95 -20.89
C LEU A 307 21.10 -35.00 -19.81
N GLY A 308 19.96 -34.35 -20.06
CA GLY A 308 18.79 -34.43 -19.19
C GLY A 308 18.18 -35.84 -19.11
N ALA A 309 18.07 -36.54 -20.24
CA ALA A 309 17.54 -37.90 -20.28
C ALA A 309 18.46 -38.92 -19.57
N LEU A 310 19.79 -38.79 -19.70
CA LEU A 310 20.76 -39.63 -19.00
C LEU A 310 20.72 -39.42 -17.48
N MET A 311 20.48 -38.19 -17.01
CA MET A 311 20.35 -37.89 -15.58
C MET A 311 19.12 -38.53 -14.94
N VAL A 312 18.01 -38.67 -15.69
CA VAL A 312 16.78 -39.30 -15.19
C VAL A 312 16.89 -40.82 -15.18
N LEU A 313 17.58 -41.42 -16.15
CA LEU A 313 17.60 -42.86 -16.34
C LEU A 313 18.71 -43.59 -15.55
N ARG A 314 19.84 -42.95 -15.24
CA ARG A 314 20.97 -43.59 -14.50
C ARG A 314 21.74 -42.60 -13.60
N PRO A 315 21.21 -42.22 -12.43
CA PRO A 315 21.91 -41.32 -11.51
C PRO A 315 23.22 -41.92 -10.92
N SER A 316 23.36 -43.24 -10.91
CA SER A 316 24.51 -43.96 -10.34
C SER A 316 25.80 -43.95 -11.17
N LEU A 317 25.77 -43.44 -12.41
CA LEU A 317 26.98 -43.29 -13.25
C LEU A 317 27.81 -42.04 -12.91
N LEU A 318 27.24 -41.05 -12.22
CA LEU A 318 27.95 -39.82 -11.82
C LEU A 318 28.67 -39.93 -10.46
N LEU A 319 28.29 -40.91 -9.63
CA LEU A 319 28.91 -41.15 -8.33
C LEU A 319 30.24 -41.91 -8.41
N PHE A 320 30.56 -42.54 -9.54
CA PHE A 320 31.76 -43.38 -9.68
C PHE A 320 33.01 -42.63 -10.19
N SER A 321 32.89 -41.35 -10.54
CA SER A 321 33.99 -40.59 -11.18
C SER A 321 34.52 -39.42 -10.35
N PHE A 322 33.90 -39.13 -9.20
CA PHE A 322 34.37 -38.13 -8.25
C PHE A 322 34.60 -38.83 -6.92
N GLY A 323 35.88 -38.95 -6.52
CA GLY A 323 36.26 -39.49 -5.22
C GLY A 323 35.59 -38.74 -4.06
N ASP A 324 35.67 -39.33 -2.85
CA ASP A 324 34.90 -39.05 -1.62
C ASP A 324 34.94 -37.61 -1.04
N ASP A 325 34.86 -36.56 -1.87
CA ASP A 325 34.63 -35.18 -1.44
C ASP A 325 33.16 -34.77 -1.68
N PRO A 326 32.35 -34.63 -0.61
CA PRO A 326 30.92 -34.32 -0.69
C PRO A 326 30.62 -32.89 -1.17
N ARG A 327 31.63 -32.03 -1.42
CA ARG A 327 31.45 -30.64 -1.86
C ARG A 327 31.28 -30.49 -3.37
N ILE A 328 31.82 -31.42 -4.16
CA ILE A 328 31.83 -31.35 -5.63
C ILE A 328 30.43 -31.61 -6.22
N PRO A 329 29.63 -32.60 -5.74
CA PRO A 329 28.28 -32.83 -6.25
C PRO A 329 27.35 -31.62 -6.05
N ALA A 330 27.49 -30.91 -4.92
CA ALA A 330 26.63 -29.77 -4.56
C ALA A 330 26.86 -28.54 -5.44
N ILE A 331 28.12 -28.28 -5.84
CA ILE A 331 28.48 -27.13 -6.71
C ILE A 331 27.95 -27.37 -8.13
N VAL A 332 28.07 -28.60 -8.64
CA VAL A 332 27.59 -28.95 -9.99
C VAL A 332 26.07 -28.97 -10.06
N PHE A 333 25.38 -29.49 -9.03
CA PHE A 333 23.92 -29.45 -8.94
C PHE A 333 23.41 -27.99 -8.85
N GLY A 334 24.11 -27.13 -8.11
CA GLY A 334 23.79 -25.71 -7.97
C GLY A 334 23.97 -24.91 -9.28
N LEU A 335 25.04 -25.16 -10.03
CA LEU A 335 25.29 -24.51 -11.32
C LEU A 335 24.27 -24.92 -12.40
N ILE A 336 23.78 -26.16 -12.38
CA ILE A 336 22.82 -26.66 -13.38
C ILE A 336 21.38 -26.21 -13.07
N LEU A 337 20.98 -26.15 -11.80
CA LEU A 337 19.68 -25.56 -11.40
C LEU A 337 19.63 -24.05 -11.67
N CYS A 338 20.72 -23.32 -11.42
CA CYS A 338 20.84 -21.91 -11.82
C CYS A 338 20.85 -21.74 -13.35
N GLY A 339 21.43 -22.69 -14.09
CA GLY A 339 21.43 -22.71 -15.56
C GLY A 339 20.04 -22.94 -16.17
N GLY A 340 19.21 -23.80 -15.56
CA GLY A 340 17.84 -24.07 -16.02
C GLY A 340 16.87 -22.91 -15.80
N VAL A 341 17.01 -22.17 -14.70
CA VAL A 341 16.18 -20.98 -14.43
C VAL A 341 16.70 -19.74 -15.17
N GLY A 342 18.03 -19.63 -15.37
CA GLY A 342 18.65 -18.54 -16.12
C GLY A 342 18.40 -18.59 -17.64
N TRP A 343 18.12 -19.77 -18.22
CA TRP A 343 17.92 -19.93 -19.66
C TRP A 343 16.61 -19.32 -20.17
N VAL A 344 15.56 -19.30 -19.35
CA VAL A 344 14.27 -18.67 -19.70
C VAL A 344 14.39 -17.13 -19.73
N THR A 345 15.35 -16.56 -19.00
CA THR A 345 15.61 -15.10 -18.98
C THR A 345 16.75 -14.64 -19.91
N ALA A 346 17.61 -15.54 -20.39
CA ALA A 346 18.81 -15.19 -21.16
C ALA A 346 18.56 -14.91 -22.66
N GLN A 347 17.31 -14.95 -23.13
CA GLN A 347 16.96 -14.60 -24.52
C GLN A 347 17.03 -13.09 -24.84
N ARG A 348 17.41 -12.23 -23.89
CA ARG A 348 17.39 -10.77 -24.07
C ARG A 348 18.75 -10.07 -24.09
N SER A 349 19.89 -10.78 -23.96
CA SER A 349 21.20 -10.14 -24.20
C SER A 349 22.25 -11.11 -24.78
N THR A 350 22.96 -10.65 -25.81
CA THR A 350 24.07 -11.38 -26.46
C THR A 350 25.25 -11.63 -25.51
N LYS A 351 25.44 -10.79 -24.49
CA LYS A 351 26.49 -10.95 -23.47
C LYS A 351 26.21 -12.11 -22.51
N ALA A 352 24.94 -12.38 -22.18
CA ALA A 352 24.57 -13.50 -21.32
C ALA A 352 24.76 -14.86 -22.02
N MET A 353 24.49 -14.94 -23.33
CA MET A 353 24.70 -16.17 -24.10
C MET A 353 26.18 -16.53 -24.25
N ALA A 354 27.07 -15.53 -24.40
CA ALA A 354 28.51 -15.75 -24.42
C ALA A 354 29.03 -16.33 -23.09
N ALA A 355 28.52 -15.83 -21.96
CA ALA A 355 28.90 -16.34 -20.63
C ALA A 355 28.46 -17.79 -20.42
N VAL A 356 27.24 -18.16 -20.83
CA VAL A 356 26.73 -19.53 -20.73
C VAL A 356 27.50 -20.50 -21.65
N ALA A 357 27.84 -20.05 -22.86
CA ALA A 357 28.67 -20.84 -23.77
C ALA A 357 30.08 -21.12 -23.20
N VAL A 358 30.71 -20.12 -22.58
CA VAL A 358 32.01 -20.29 -21.91
C VAL A 358 31.94 -21.30 -20.78
N VAL A 359 30.87 -21.28 -19.96
CA VAL A 359 30.68 -22.24 -18.86
C VAL A 359 30.48 -23.66 -19.39
N ILE A 360 29.68 -23.84 -20.44
CA ILE A 360 29.44 -25.16 -21.05
C ILE A 360 30.70 -25.70 -21.72
N THR A 361 31.43 -24.86 -22.46
CA THR A 361 32.72 -25.25 -23.06
C THR A 361 33.74 -25.61 -22.00
N PHE A 362 33.81 -24.87 -20.89
CA PHE A 362 34.69 -25.19 -19.77
C PHE A 362 34.36 -26.58 -19.22
N VAL A 363 33.09 -26.85 -18.87
CA VAL A 363 32.64 -28.16 -18.35
C VAL A 363 32.94 -29.32 -19.32
N VAL A 364 32.64 -29.16 -20.61
CA VAL A 364 32.91 -30.20 -21.62
C VAL A 364 34.42 -30.45 -21.81
N THR A 365 35.24 -29.40 -21.71
CA THR A 365 36.69 -29.52 -21.85
C THR A 365 37.32 -30.16 -20.62
N THR A 366 36.81 -29.86 -19.40
CA THR A 366 37.26 -30.52 -18.16
C THR A 366 36.87 -32.00 -18.14
N LEU A 367 35.68 -32.37 -18.64
CA LEU A 367 35.26 -33.78 -18.74
C LEU A 367 36.06 -34.60 -19.77
N LYS A 368 36.61 -33.98 -20.81
CA LYS A 368 37.48 -34.66 -21.79
C LYS A 368 38.88 -35.04 -21.27
N TRP A 369 39.30 -34.47 -20.15
CA TRP A 369 40.61 -34.76 -19.52
C TRP A 369 40.50 -35.77 -18.37
N VAL A 370 39.29 -36.18 -18.00
CA VAL A 370 39.01 -37.10 -16.87
C VAL A 370 38.47 -38.46 -17.37
N LEU A 371 38.21 -38.60 -18.67
CA LEU A 371 37.98 -39.86 -19.38
C LEU A 371 39.25 -40.23 -20.16
#